data_AF-A0A429S9Q6-F1
#
_entry.id   AF-A0A429S9Q6-F1
#
_cell.length_a   1.000
_cell.length_b   1.000
_cell.length_c   1.000
_cell.angle_alpha   90.00
_cell.angle_beta   90.00
_cell.angle_gamma   90.00
#
_symmetry.space_group_name_H-M   'P 1'
#
loop_
_entity.id
_entity.type
_entity.pdbx_description
1 polymer ?
#
loop_
_entity_poly.entity_id
_entity_poly.type
_entity_poly.pdbx_seq_one_letter_code
_entity_poly.pdbx_strand_id
1 'polypeptide(L)'
;MPDIPHPLAPELQAAPRPLGLELRVHGVHGASPERLLDDPRTVRVTGDATAAVFRRTADADAEAHPERYAGRPVVEAYCWSRLTSGNGSRALWLLLLPFMVVNLAHWARPAVPDGLPQPRAVRTYGLLVRIIALSLTLLLIAAACEVALDLLAWQCAGSHPCTRSRPWLHFAEPGRWWGQPGRRLALAALVPAALTGLLWFLSNRTWSAYESQTPPADHENG
;
A
#
# COMPACT_ATOMS: atom_id res chain seq x y z
N MET A 1 48.56 -52.50 21.09
CA MET A 1 48.01 -51.33 20.39
C MET A 1 46.50 -51.47 20.47
N PRO A 2 45.79 -50.67 21.27
CA PRO A 2 44.35 -50.79 21.40
C PRO A 2 43.65 -50.09 20.21
N ASP A 3 42.59 -50.73 19.72
CA ASP A 3 41.72 -50.25 18.64
C ASP A 3 41.01 -48.96 19.07
N ILE A 4 41.16 -47.89 18.28
CA ILE A 4 40.46 -46.63 18.49
C ILE A 4 39.09 -46.76 17.83
N PRO A 5 37.97 -46.57 18.54
CA PRO A 5 36.66 -46.57 17.91
C PRO A 5 36.59 -45.40 16.92
N HIS A 6 36.27 -45.71 15.67
CA HIS A 6 36.01 -44.72 14.63
C HIS A 6 34.82 -43.84 15.06
N PRO A 7 34.96 -42.52 15.19
CA PRO A 7 33.82 -41.67 15.49
C PRO A 7 32.84 -41.73 14.30
N LEU A 8 31.58 -42.04 14.60
CA LEU A 8 30.46 -41.96 13.66
C LEU A 8 30.41 -40.55 13.05
N ALA A 9 30.15 -40.46 11.75
CA ALA A 9 30.17 -39.22 11.00
C ALA A 9 29.25 -38.15 11.63
N PRO A 10 29.66 -36.87 11.69
CA PRO A 10 28.90 -35.77 12.31
C PRO A 10 27.61 -35.37 11.57
N GLU A 11 27.17 -36.12 10.55
CA GLU A 11 25.99 -35.78 9.75
C GLU A 11 24.65 -35.94 10.49
N LEU A 12 24.63 -36.51 11.70
CA LEU A 12 23.41 -36.71 12.48
C LEU A 12 23.08 -35.59 13.49
N GLN A 13 23.81 -34.47 13.50
CA GLN A 13 23.59 -33.35 14.44
C GLN A 13 23.43 -32.00 13.76
N ALA A 14 22.84 -31.95 12.56
CA ALA A 14 22.26 -30.71 12.08
C ALA A 14 20.97 -30.44 12.87
N ALA A 15 20.93 -29.34 13.64
CA ALA A 15 19.69 -28.83 14.19
C ALA A 15 18.60 -28.80 13.10
N PRO A 16 17.33 -29.10 13.41
CA PRO A 16 16.27 -29.12 12.41
C PRO A 16 16.27 -27.76 11.69
N ARG A 17 16.57 -27.79 10.37
CA ARG A 17 16.53 -26.57 9.57
C ARG A 17 15.11 -26.01 9.65
N PRO A 18 14.95 -24.70 9.88
CA PRO A 18 13.63 -24.09 9.85
C PRO A 18 12.98 -24.37 8.49
N LEU A 19 11.65 -24.55 8.51
CA LEU A 19 10.85 -24.83 7.33
C LEU A 19 11.09 -23.74 6.26
N GLY A 20 11.59 -24.14 5.09
CA GLY A 20 11.79 -23.21 3.98
C GLY A 20 10.47 -22.81 3.35
N LEU A 21 10.37 -21.57 2.85
CA LEU A 21 9.20 -21.07 2.12
C LEU A 21 9.59 -20.63 0.70
N GLU A 22 8.88 -21.14 -0.30
CA GLU A 22 8.93 -20.67 -1.69
C GLU A 22 7.64 -19.90 -1.99
N LEU A 23 7.75 -18.58 -2.12
CA LEU A 23 6.62 -17.72 -2.48
C LEU A 23 6.58 -17.50 -3.99
N ARG A 24 5.56 -18.08 -4.65
CA ARG A 24 5.26 -17.84 -6.06
C ARG A 24 4.34 -16.64 -6.20
N VAL A 25 4.70 -15.74 -7.10
CA VAL A 25 3.94 -14.51 -7.38
C VAL A 25 3.72 -14.39 -8.87
N HIS A 26 2.48 -14.16 -9.28
CA HIS A 26 2.16 -13.95 -10.69
C HIS A 26 2.55 -12.53 -11.16
N GLY A 27 2.88 -12.41 -12.45
CA GLY A 27 3.03 -11.11 -13.11
C GLY A 27 1.70 -10.36 -13.29
N VAL A 28 1.74 -9.25 -14.02
CA VAL A 28 0.59 -8.31 -14.16
C VAL A 28 -0.63 -8.93 -14.83
N HIS A 29 -0.45 -9.95 -15.68
CA HIS A 29 -1.55 -10.65 -16.36
C HIS A 29 -2.41 -11.49 -15.42
N GLY A 30 -2.00 -11.67 -14.16
CA GLY A 30 -2.71 -12.49 -13.19
C GLY A 30 -2.52 -13.98 -13.44
N ALA A 31 -2.70 -14.78 -12.39
CA ALA A 31 -2.87 -16.22 -12.47
C ALA A 31 -3.67 -16.71 -11.27
N SER A 32 -4.40 -17.81 -11.46
CA SER A 32 -5.14 -18.46 -10.38
C SER A 32 -4.17 -19.21 -9.46
N PRO A 33 -4.51 -19.41 -8.18
CA PRO A 33 -3.65 -20.13 -7.25
C PRO A 33 -3.39 -21.57 -7.73
N GLU A 34 -4.34 -22.20 -8.40
CA GLU A 34 -4.18 -23.57 -8.95
C GLU A 34 -3.09 -23.61 -10.02
N ARG A 35 -3.00 -22.59 -10.88
CA ARG A 35 -1.95 -22.50 -11.89
C ARG A 35 -0.59 -22.17 -11.31
N LEU A 36 -0.54 -21.37 -10.23
CA LEU A 36 0.72 -21.03 -9.58
C LEU A 36 1.30 -22.21 -8.80
N LEU A 37 0.43 -22.98 -8.15
CA LEU A 37 0.78 -24.14 -7.34
C LEU A 37 0.85 -25.45 -8.14
N ASP A 38 0.41 -25.42 -9.39
CA ASP A 38 0.25 -26.60 -10.27
C ASP A 38 -0.57 -27.71 -9.59
N ASP A 39 -1.61 -27.32 -8.85
CA ASP A 39 -2.49 -28.22 -8.10
C ASP A 39 -3.92 -27.66 -8.07
N PRO A 40 -4.95 -28.44 -8.45
CA PRO A 40 -6.34 -27.99 -8.42
C PRO A 40 -6.91 -27.80 -7.01
N ARG A 41 -6.27 -28.33 -5.97
CA ARG A 41 -6.75 -28.33 -4.58
C ARG A 41 -5.96 -27.32 -3.76
N THR A 42 -6.38 -26.06 -3.81
CA THR A 42 -5.76 -24.98 -3.05
C THR A 42 -6.60 -24.55 -1.85
N VAL A 43 -5.94 -24.10 -0.79
CA VAL A 43 -6.55 -23.52 0.41
C VAL A 43 -5.98 -22.13 0.66
N ARG A 44 -6.83 -21.20 1.10
CA ARG A 44 -6.40 -19.85 1.50
C ARG A 44 -5.85 -19.89 2.92
N VAL A 45 -4.58 -19.52 3.08
CA VAL A 45 -3.90 -19.48 4.38
C VAL A 45 -4.12 -18.15 5.07
N THR A 46 -3.98 -17.04 4.32
CA THR A 46 -4.18 -15.68 4.84
C THR A 46 -4.68 -14.74 3.74
N GLY A 47 -5.12 -13.55 4.15
CA GLY A 47 -5.67 -12.53 3.28
C GLY A 47 -7.18 -12.68 3.03
N ASP A 48 -7.66 -12.02 1.99
CA ASP A 48 -9.09 -11.84 1.73
C ASP A 48 -9.51 -12.26 0.32
N ALA A 49 -10.65 -11.75 -0.17
CA ALA A 49 -11.12 -12.04 -1.53
C ALA A 49 -10.39 -11.21 -2.60
N THR A 50 -9.56 -10.24 -2.22
CA THR A 50 -8.87 -9.31 -3.12
C THR A 50 -7.41 -9.68 -3.29
N ALA A 51 -6.71 -9.93 -2.19
CA ALA A 51 -5.35 -10.42 -2.18
C ALA A 51 -5.16 -11.45 -1.07
N ALA A 52 -4.58 -12.60 -1.41
CA ALA A 52 -4.47 -13.71 -0.48
C ALA A 52 -3.30 -14.62 -0.83
N VAL A 53 -2.82 -15.31 0.21
CA VAL A 53 -1.82 -16.37 0.10
C VAL A 53 -2.53 -17.71 0.12
N PHE A 54 -2.20 -18.55 -0.84
CA PHE A 54 -2.74 -19.89 -1.01
C PHE A 54 -1.64 -20.93 -0.88
N ARG A 55 -2.01 -22.11 -0.38
CA ARG A 55 -1.19 -23.32 -0.40
C ARG A 55 -1.93 -24.46 -1.06
N ARG A 56 -1.20 -25.50 -1.42
CA ARG A 56 -1.82 -26.80 -1.73
C ARG A 56 -2.48 -27.33 -0.46
N THR A 57 -3.60 -28.02 -0.61
CA THR A 57 -4.32 -28.60 0.54
C THR A 57 -3.45 -29.59 1.31
N ALA A 58 -2.56 -30.31 0.60
CA ALA A 58 -1.60 -31.23 1.20
C ALA A 58 -0.52 -30.52 2.05
N ASP A 59 -0.35 -29.21 1.87
CA ASP A 59 0.63 -28.40 2.59
C ASP A 59 -0.02 -27.44 3.61
N ALA A 60 -1.28 -27.67 3.95
CA ALA A 60 -2.04 -26.80 4.86
C ALA A 60 -1.52 -26.84 6.31
N ASP A 61 -0.97 -27.98 6.73
CA ASP A 61 -0.48 -28.26 8.09
C ASP A 61 1.05 -28.27 8.18
N ALA A 62 1.74 -27.61 7.23
CA ALA A 62 3.19 -27.71 7.07
C ALA A 62 3.97 -27.27 8.31
N GLU A 63 3.47 -26.28 9.05
CA GLU A 63 4.05 -25.81 10.32
C GLU A 63 3.88 -26.81 11.46
N ALA A 64 2.81 -27.61 11.44
CA ALA A 64 2.58 -28.66 12.43
C ALA A 64 3.39 -29.92 12.14
N HIS A 65 3.85 -30.09 10.89
CA HIS A 65 4.56 -31.27 10.42
C HIS A 65 5.82 -30.93 9.58
N PRO A 66 6.76 -30.14 10.12
CA PRO A 66 7.95 -29.71 9.39
C PRO A 66 8.83 -30.90 8.96
N GLU A 67 8.77 -32.03 9.65
CA GLU A 67 9.47 -33.28 9.32
C GLU A 67 9.10 -33.84 7.94
N ARG A 68 7.87 -33.58 7.44
CA ARG A 68 7.42 -34.03 6.12
C ARG A 68 8.12 -33.30 4.97
N TYR A 69 8.79 -32.19 5.28
CA TYR A 69 9.40 -31.29 4.31
C TYR A 69 10.92 -31.36 4.32
N ALA A 70 11.56 -32.41 4.85
CA ALA A 70 13.00 -32.74 4.82
C ALA A 70 13.92 -31.87 3.91
N GLY A 71 14.10 -30.58 4.25
CA GLY A 71 14.87 -29.60 3.45
C GLY A 71 14.22 -29.04 2.16
N ARG A 72 13.00 -29.45 1.77
CA ARG A 72 12.22 -28.86 0.68
C ARG A 72 11.36 -27.69 1.18
N PRO A 73 11.25 -26.59 0.43
CA PRO A 73 10.39 -25.49 0.82
C PRO A 73 8.91 -25.85 0.67
N VAL A 74 8.08 -25.26 1.54
CA VAL A 74 6.63 -25.18 1.35
C VAL A 74 6.36 -24.17 0.26
N VAL A 75 5.53 -24.53 -0.72
CA VAL A 75 5.21 -23.64 -1.84
C VAL A 75 3.92 -22.90 -1.54
N GLU A 76 4.00 -21.58 -1.54
CA GLU A 76 2.87 -20.67 -1.39
C GLU A 76 2.65 -19.87 -2.68
N ALA A 77 1.40 -19.51 -2.94
CA ALA A 77 1.03 -18.64 -4.04
C ALA A 77 0.41 -17.36 -3.51
N TYR A 78 1.03 -16.22 -3.78
CA TYR A 78 0.43 -14.91 -3.52
C TYR A 78 -0.32 -14.42 -4.77
N CYS A 79 -1.64 -14.32 -4.64
CA CYS A 79 -2.53 -13.87 -5.70
C CYS A 79 -3.02 -12.45 -5.39
N TRP A 80 -2.75 -11.51 -6.31
CA TRP A 80 -3.01 -10.07 -6.13
C TRP A 80 -3.74 -9.40 -7.31
N SER A 81 -4.06 -10.15 -8.36
CA SER A 81 -4.66 -9.63 -9.61
C SER A 81 -6.01 -8.91 -9.44
N ARG A 82 -6.76 -9.19 -8.37
CA ARG A 82 -8.01 -8.50 -8.05
C ARG A 82 -7.81 -7.08 -7.49
N LEU A 83 -6.58 -6.70 -7.11
CA LEU A 83 -6.25 -5.31 -6.73
C LEU A 83 -6.23 -4.36 -7.93
N THR A 84 -5.96 -4.85 -9.14
CA THR A 84 -5.76 -4.01 -10.34
C THR A 84 -6.89 -4.10 -11.37
N SER A 85 -7.84 -5.03 -11.21
CA SER A 85 -8.86 -5.35 -12.22
C SER A 85 -10.26 -4.77 -11.97
N GLY A 86 -10.51 -4.04 -10.87
CA GLY A 86 -11.85 -3.61 -10.47
C GLY A 86 -12.14 -2.09 -10.53
N ASN A 87 -13.21 -1.74 -11.25
CA ASN A 87 -14.13 -0.59 -11.04
C ASN A 87 -13.71 0.83 -11.50
N GLY A 88 -14.71 1.74 -11.55
CA GLY A 88 -14.63 3.14 -12.04
C GLY A 88 -13.66 4.08 -11.31
N SER A 89 -12.93 3.59 -10.30
CA SER A 89 -11.80 4.25 -9.65
C SER A 89 -10.59 4.45 -10.59
N ARG A 90 -10.62 3.95 -11.83
CA ARG A 90 -9.63 4.26 -12.89
C ARG A 90 -9.45 5.76 -13.14
N ALA A 91 -10.51 6.56 -13.05
CA ALA A 91 -10.36 8.02 -13.18
C ALA A 91 -9.55 8.61 -12.01
N LEU A 92 -9.76 8.08 -10.80
CA LEU A 92 -8.99 8.47 -9.62
C LEU A 92 -7.51 8.09 -9.76
N TRP A 93 -7.20 6.96 -10.42
CA TRP A 93 -5.82 6.58 -10.71
C TRP A 93 -5.07 7.63 -11.52
N LEU A 94 -5.71 8.30 -12.48
CA LEU A 94 -5.04 9.37 -13.24
C LEU A 94 -4.68 10.57 -12.37
N LEU A 95 -5.57 10.94 -11.44
CA LEU A 95 -5.31 12.01 -10.46
C LEU A 95 -4.21 11.61 -9.47
N LEU A 96 -4.17 10.34 -9.06
CA LEU A 96 -3.22 9.81 -8.08
C LEU A 96 -1.90 9.35 -8.70
N LEU A 97 -1.82 9.18 -10.02
CA LEU A 97 -0.63 8.77 -10.76
C LEU A 97 0.63 9.56 -10.37
N PRO A 98 0.63 10.91 -10.34
CA PRO A 98 1.82 11.66 -9.93
C PRO A 98 2.28 11.31 -8.50
N PHE A 99 1.36 11.05 -7.57
CA PHE A 99 1.68 10.61 -6.21
C PHE A 99 2.26 9.20 -6.18
N MET A 100 1.73 8.28 -7.00
CA MET A 100 2.29 6.93 -7.12
C MET A 100 3.74 6.96 -7.60
N VAL A 101 4.04 7.78 -8.60
CA VAL A 101 5.40 7.88 -9.17
C VAL A 101 6.37 8.39 -8.11
N VAL A 102 5.97 9.39 -7.32
CA VAL A 102 6.78 9.89 -6.21
C VAL A 102 6.95 8.86 -5.09
N ASN A 103 5.90 8.11 -4.77
CA ASN A 103 6.00 6.99 -3.82
C ASN A 103 6.98 5.92 -4.34
N LEU A 104 6.88 5.54 -5.61
CA LEU A 104 7.81 4.60 -6.23
C LEU A 104 9.25 5.13 -6.20
N ALA A 105 9.47 6.41 -6.52
CA ALA A 105 10.78 7.03 -6.44
C ALA A 105 11.34 6.99 -5.01
N HIS A 106 10.49 7.20 -4.00
CA HIS A 106 10.90 7.06 -2.60
C HIS A 106 11.45 5.66 -2.29
N TRP A 107 10.76 4.62 -2.74
CA TRP A 107 11.16 3.22 -2.54
C TRP A 107 12.32 2.79 -3.45
N ALA A 108 12.49 3.41 -4.61
CA ALA A 108 13.61 3.18 -5.53
C ALA A 108 14.92 3.86 -5.09
N ARG A 109 14.97 4.41 -3.88
CA ARG A 109 16.16 5.05 -3.32
C ARG A 109 17.33 4.04 -3.25
N PRO A 110 18.55 4.41 -3.69
CA PRO A 110 19.70 3.52 -3.60
C PRO A 110 19.99 3.08 -2.15
N ALA A 111 20.20 1.77 -1.97
CA ALA A 111 20.62 1.21 -0.69
C ALA A 111 22.03 1.69 -0.33
N VAL A 112 22.23 2.06 0.93
CA VAL A 112 23.55 2.40 1.48
C VAL A 112 23.87 1.33 2.53
N PRO A 113 25.05 0.68 2.49
CA PRO A 113 25.42 -0.30 3.49
C PRO A 113 25.39 0.26 4.91
N ASP A 114 24.96 -0.56 5.86
CA ASP A 114 24.89 -0.18 7.27
C ASP A 114 26.28 0.20 7.81
N GLY A 115 26.34 1.25 8.64
CA GLY A 115 27.57 1.75 9.24
C GLY A 115 28.37 2.74 8.38
N LEU A 116 28.00 2.98 7.12
CA LEU A 116 28.63 4.00 6.28
C LEU A 116 27.81 5.30 6.22
N PRO A 117 28.46 6.49 6.19
CA PRO A 117 27.77 7.75 6.03
C PRO A 117 27.06 7.81 4.66
N GLN A 118 25.79 8.21 4.66
CA GLN A 118 25.02 8.34 3.42
C GLN A 118 25.67 9.35 2.46
N PRO A 119 25.92 8.97 1.20
CA PRO A 119 26.46 9.90 0.22
C PRO A 119 25.53 11.12 0.05
N ARG A 120 26.12 12.30 -0.14
CA ARG A 120 25.36 13.55 -0.33
C ARG A 120 24.29 13.41 -1.41
N ALA A 121 24.61 12.72 -2.51
CA ALA A 121 23.67 12.45 -3.60
C ALA A 121 22.40 11.71 -3.14
N VAL A 122 22.53 10.68 -2.30
CA VAL A 122 21.40 9.87 -1.79
C VAL A 122 20.53 10.68 -0.81
N ARG A 123 21.15 11.60 -0.07
CA ARG A 123 20.42 12.54 0.80
C ARG A 123 19.68 13.60 -0.02
N THR A 124 20.34 14.18 -1.02
CA THR A 124 19.73 15.17 -1.92
C THR A 124 18.57 14.56 -2.70
N TYR A 125 18.72 13.33 -3.21
CA TYR A 125 17.64 12.57 -3.83
C TYR A 125 16.42 12.46 -2.90
N GLY A 126 16.64 12.01 -1.66
CA GLY A 126 15.56 11.88 -0.68
C GLY A 126 14.87 13.22 -0.36
N LEU A 127 15.63 14.31 -0.28
CA LEU A 127 15.08 15.65 -0.09
C LEU A 127 14.24 16.11 -1.29
N LEU A 128 14.74 15.92 -2.51
CA LEU A 128 14.02 16.30 -3.74
C LEU A 128 12.71 15.53 -3.87
N VAL A 129 12.72 14.22 -3.62
CA VAL A 129 11.50 13.39 -3.62
C VAL A 129 10.48 13.92 -2.60
N ARG A 130 10.92 14.30 -1.39
CA ARG A 130 10.04 14.90 -0.37
C ARG A 130 9.47 16.25 -0.78
N ILE A 131 10.29 17.12 -1.39
CA ILE A 131 9.82 18.42 -1.89
C ILE A 131 8.79 18.22 -3.00
N ILE A 132 9.03 17.30 -3.93
CA ILE A 132 8.07 17.00 -5.01
C ILE A 132 6.77 16.45 -4.41
N ALA A 133 6.84 15.53 -3.45
CA ALA A 133 5.66 14.99 -2.76
C ALA A 133 4.83 16.10 -2.10
N LEU A 134 5.50 17.02 -1.39
CA LEU A 134 4.86 18.17 -0.75
C LEU A 134 4.22 19.10 -1.79
N SER A 135 4.95 19.44 -2.85
CA SER A 135 4.45 20.30 -3.93
C SER A 135 3.22 19.72 -4.62
N LEU A 136 3.19 18.42 -4.90
CA LEU A 136 2.02 17.75 -5.46
C LEU A 136 0.81 17.81 -4.51
N THR A 137 1.05 17.61 -3.22
CA THR A 137 0.00 17.70 -2.19
C THR A 137 -0.58 19.11 -2.13
N LEU A 138 0.28 20.13 -2.13
CA LEU A 138 -0.15 21.54 -2.15
C LEU A 138 -0.91 21.87 -3.43
N LEU A 139 -0.45 21.39 -4.59
CA LEU A 139 -1.11 21.60 -5.87
C LEU A 139 -2.51 20.97 -5.91
N LEU A 140 -2.65 19.76 -5.37
CA LEU A 140 -3.93 19.07 -5.25
C LEU A 140 -4.91 19.86 -4.37
N ILE A 141 -4.45 20.35 -3.21
CA ILE A 141 -5.27 21.17 -2.31
C ILE A 141 -5.63 22.50 -2.97
N ALA A 142 -4.68 23.16 -3.63
CA ALA A 142 -4.91 24.41 -4.35
C ALA A 142 -5.95 24.24 -5.46
N ALA A 143 -5.86 23.16 -6.25
CA ALA A 143 -6.86 22.84 -7.26
C ALA A 143 -8.27 22.63 -6.66
N ALA A 144 -8.36 21.98 -5.49
CA ALA A 144 -9.63 21.85 -4.77
C ALA A 144 -10.16 23.22 -4.28
N CYS A 145 -9.28 24.10 -3.80
CA CYS A 145 -9.64 25.47 -3.44
C CYS A 145 -10.16 26.27 -4.64
N GLU A 146 -9.46 26.25 -5.78
CA GLU A 146 -9.88 26.92 -7.02
C GLU A 146 -11.27 26.47 -7.46
N VAL A 147 -11.51 25.16 -7.51
CA VAL A 147 -12.82 24.63 -7.94
C VAL A 147 -13.92 24.98 -6.94
N ALA A 148 -13.68 24.78 -5.64
CA ALA A 148 -14.72 24.95 -4.62
C ALA A 148 -14.98 26.43 -4.28
N LEU A 149 -13.92 27.18 -3.98
CA LEU A 149 -14.02 28.56 -3.49
C LEU A 149 -14.22 29.54 -4.64
N ASP A 150 -13.41 29.44 -5.71
CA ASP A 150 -13.46 30.41 -6.79
C ASP A 150 -14.57 30.06 -7.80
N LEU A 151 -14.48 28.92 -8.49
CA LEU A 151 -15.44 28.60 -9.56
C LEU A 151 -16.87 28.39 -9.03
N LEU A 152 -17.03 27.61 -7.95
CA LEU A 152 -18.36 27.27 -7.42
C LEU A 152 -18.91 28.35 -6.49
N ALA A 153 -18.20 28.71 -5.42
CA ALA A 153 -18.74 29.59 -4.39
C ALA A 153 -18.65 31.08 -4.73
N TRP A 154 -17.60 31.52 -5.42
CA TRP A 154 -17.44 32.92 -5.79
C TRP A 154 -18.17 33.24 -7.10
N GLN A 155 -17.81 32.56 -8.19
CA GLN A 155 -18.31 32.86 -9.52
C GLN A 155 -19.74 32.30 -9.76
N CYS A 156 -19.95 30.99 -9.62
CA CYS A 156 -21.24 30.39 -9.96
C CYS A 156 -22.34 30.75 -8.95
N ALA A 157 -22.13 30.50 -7.66
CA ALA A 157 -23.12 30.83 -6.63
C ALA A 157 -23.34 32.34 -6.48
N GLY A 158 -22.41 33.17 -6.95
CA GLY A 158 -22.55 34.62 -7.03
C GLY A 158 -23.44 35.12 -8.17
N SER A 159 -23.81 34.26 -9.13
CA SER A 159 -24.54 34.65 -10.35
C SER A 159 -25.90 33.96 -10.48
N HIS A 160 -26.97 34.75 -10.63
CA HIS A 160 -28.34 34.23 -10.82
C HIS A 160 -28.50 33.28 -12.02
N PRO A 161 -27.86 33.50 -13.19
CA PRO A 161 -27.96 32.55 -14.31
C PRO A 161 -27.37 31.17 -13.98
N CYS A 162 -26.28 31.12 -13.22
CA CYS A 162 -25.59 29.88 -12.87
C CYS A 162 -26.36 29.07 -11.81
N THR A 163 -26.94 29.75 -10.82
CA THR A 163 -27.75 29.11 -9.78
C THR A 163 -29.12 28.66 -10.29
N ARG A 164 -29.75 29.41 -11.21
CA ARG A 164 -31.02 29.00 -11.84
C ARG A 164 -30.89 27.77 -12.75
N SER A 165 -29.76 27.63 -13.44
CA SER A 165 -29.48 26.45 -14.28
C SER A 165 -29.09 25.21 -13.46
N ARG A 166 -28.76 25.38 -12.18
CA ARG A 166 -28.29 24.31 -11.28
C ARG A 166 -29.15 24.25 -10.02
N PRO A 167 -30.25 23.45 -9.99
CA PRO A 167 -31.20 23.46 -8.88
C PRO A 167 -30.57 23.10 -7.52
N TRP A 168 -29.49 22.31 -7.52
CA TRP A 168 -28.72 21.97 -6.30
C TRP A 168 -27.94 23.16 -5.71
N LEU A 169 -27.71 24.25 -6.47
CA LEU A 169 -27.09 25.49 -5.99
C LEU A 169 -28.11 26.57 -5.60
N HIS A 170 -29.41 26.32 -5.79
CA HIS A 170 -30.45 27.32 -5.52
C HIS A 170 -30.47 27.78 -4.05
N PHE A 171 -30.01 26.96 -3.11
CA PHE A 171 -29.89 27.35 -1.69
C PHE A 171 -28.88 28.48 -1.46
N ALA A 172 -27.85 28.57 -2.30
CA ALA A 172 -26.77 29.55 -2.24
C ALA A 172 -26.99 30.77 -3.16
N GLU A 173 -28.19 30.93 -3.74
CA GLU A 173 -28.51 32.06 -4.60
C GLU A 173 -28.41 33.41 -3.87
N PRO A 174 -27.92 34.48 -4.53
CA PRO A 174 -27.90 35.82 -3.96
C PRO A 174 -29.29 36.25 -3.44
N GLY A 175 -29.34 36.76 -2.21
CA GLY A 175 -30.58 37.13 -1.53
C GLY A 175 -31.12 36.07 -0.55
N ARG A 176 -30.60 34.83 -0.58
CA ARG A 176 -30.94 33.79 0.41
C ARG A 176 -29.93 33.75 1.57
N TRP A 177 -30.26 33.03 2.64
CA TRP A 177 -29.43 32.92 3.85
C TRP A 177 -27.99 32.45 3.57
N TRP A 178 -27.82 31.46 2.68
CA TRP A 178 -26.53 30.93 2.25
C TRP A 178 -25.91 31.68 1.08
N GLY A 179 -26.64 32.63 0.47
CA GLY A 179 -26.14 33.43 -0.65
C GLY A 179 -25.17 34.53 -0.24
N GLN A 180 -25.04 34.84 1.05
CA GLN A 180 -24.05 35.79 1.52
C GLN A 180 -22.61 35.29 1.24
N PRO A 181 -21.73 36.13 0.68
CA PRO A 181 -20.38 35.71 0.24
C PRO A 181 -19.59 34.96 1.31
N GLY A 182 -19.59 35.45 2.55
CA GLY A 182 -18.87 34.80 3.64
C GLY A 182 -19.40 33.39 3.98
N ARG A 183 -20.72 33.17 3.91
CA ARG A 183 -21.33 31.89 4.27
C ARG A 183 -21.14 30.83 3.20
N ARG A 184 -21.29 31.18 1.92
CA ARG A 184 -21.04 30.24 0.82
C ARG A 184 -19.55 29.87 0.70
N LEU A 185 -18.65 30.83 0.93
CA LEU A 185 -17.21 30.55 0.98
C LEU A 185 -16.84 29.65 2.18
N ALA A 186 -17.42 29.90 3.36
CA ALA A 186 -17.22 29.05 4.53
C ALA A 186 -17.71 27.62 4.30
N LEU A 187 -18.88 27.46 3.66
CA LEU A 187 -19.40 26.15 3.30
C LEU A 187 -18.51 25.45 2.27
N ALA A 188 -18.05 26.17 1.25
CA ALA A 188 -17.17 25.61 0.22
C ALA A 188 -15.77 25.26 0.74
N ALA A 189 -15.27 25.96 1.77
CA ALA A 189 -14.00 25.64 2.43
C ALA A 189 -14.01 24.26 3.13
N LEU A 190 -15.19 23.69 3.38
CA LEU A 190 -15.31 22.31 3.86
C LEU A 190 -14.72 21.30 2.88
N VAL A 191 -14.72 21.59 1.57
CA VAL A 191 -14.17 20.68 0.54
C VAL A 191 -12.65 20.51 0.69
N PRO A 192 -11.81 21.56 0.59
CA PRO A 192 -10.37 21.41 0.80
C PRO A 192 -10.04 20.97 2.23
N ALA A 193 -10.80 21.41 3.25
CA ALA A 193 -10.58 20.96 4.63
C ALA A 193 -10.84 19.44 4.80
N ALA A 194 -11.92 18.92 4.22
CA ALA A 194 -12.23 17.50 4.23
C ALA A 194 -11.18 16.69 3.45
N LEU A 195 -10.69 17.20 2.31
CA LEU A 195 -9.62 16.57 1.55
C LEU A 195 -8.33 16.49 2.37
N THR A 196 -7.91 17.58 3.02
CA THR A 196 -6.75 17.58 3.91
C THR A 196 -6.94 16.62 5.09
N GLY A 197 -8.12 16.63 5.72
CA GLY A 197 -8.44 15.71 6.82
C GLY A 197 -8.41 14.25 6.39
N LEU A 198 -8.92 13.94 5.19
CA LEU A 198 -8.88 12.60 4.60
C LEU A 198 -7.44 12.15 4.35
N LEU A 199 -6.60 12.98 3.74
CA LEU A 199 -5.19 12.67 3.50
C LEU A 199 -4.45 12.41 4.81
N TRP A 200 -4.67 13.26 5.82
CA TRP A 200 -4.11 13.08 7.15
C TRP A 200 -4.55 11.76 7.80
N PHE A 201 -5.86 11.47 7.76
CA PHE A 201 -6.42 10.24 8.31
C PHE A 201 -5.82 9.00 7.65
N LEU A 202 -5.75 8.99 6.31
CA LEU A 202 -5.16 7.88 5.56
C LEU A 202 -3.68 7.72 5.88
N SER A 203 -2.91 8.81 5.92
CA SER A 203 -1.49 8.78 6.28
C SER A 203 -1.27 8.14 7.66
N ASN A 204 -2.08 8.53 8.65
CA ASN A 204 -1.95 8.03 10.02
C ASN A 204 -2.36 6.54 10.14
N ARG A 205 -3.44 6.15 9.45
CA ARG A 205 -3.92 4.75 9.48
C ARG A 205 -2.96 3.79 8.78
N THR A 206 -2.33 4.23 7.68
CA THR A 206 -1.40 3.39 6.91
C THR A 206 -0.12 3.12 7.70
N TRP A 207 0.40 4.15 8.39
CA TRP A 207 1.56 4.05 9.29
C TRP A 207 1.31 3.05 10.43
N SER A 208 0.15 3.15 11.10
CA SER A 208 -0.21 2.26 12.22
C SER A 208 -0.40 0.79 11.82
N ALA A 209 -0.85 0.51 10.60
CA ALA A 209 -1.23 -0.84 10.17
C ALA A 209 -0.08 -1.66 9.59
N TYR A 210 0.89 -1.03 8.92
CA TYR A 210 1.93 -1.75 8.17
C TYR A 210 3.32 -1.71 8.81
N GLU A 211 3.67 -0.69 9.60
CA GLU A 211 4.99 -0.57 10.23
C GLU A 211 5.05 -1.13 11.66
N SER A 212 3.94 -1.66 12.18
CA SER A 212 3.87 -2.31 13.51
C SER A 212 4.32 -3.78 13.52
N GLN A 213 4.77 -4.32 12.39
CA GLN A 213 5.34 -5.66 12.31
C GLN A 213 6.77 -5.64 12.85
N THR A 214 6.95 -6.03 14.11
CA THR A 214 8.28 -6.32 14.66
C THR A 214 8.84 -7.55 13.92
N PRO A 215 10.06 -7.50 13.36
CA PRO A 215 10.70 -8.70 12.84
C PRO A 215 10.69 -9.78 13.91
N PRO A 216 10.48 -11.07 13.58
CA PRO A 216 10.65 -12.15 14.55
C PRO A 216 12.01 -11.98 15.21
N ALA A 217 12.03 -11.89 16.55
CA ALA A 217 13.29 -11.82 17.27
C ALA A 217 14.09 -13.07 16.93
N ASP A 218 15.26 -12.89 16.33
CA ASP A 218 16.22 -13.97 16.19
C ASP A 218 16.45 -14.55 17.58
N HIS A 219 16.06 -15.80 17.78
CA HIS A 219 16.40 -16.54 18.99
C HIS A 219 17.92 -16.78 18.95
N GLU A 220 18.70 -15.79 19.37
CA GLU A 220 20.09 -15.95 19.77
C GLU A 220 20.10 -16.87 20.99
N ASN A 221 20.30 -18.17 20.72
CA ASN A 221 20.55 -19.17 21.75
C ASN A 221 21.93 -18.91 22.37
N GLY A 222 21.93 -18.70 23.69
CA GLY A 222 23.14 -18.77 24.52
C GLY A 222 23.62 -20.18 24.78
#